data_AF-A0A316MYJ0-F1
#
_entry.id   AF-A0A316MYJ0-F1
#
_cell.length_a   1.000
_cell.length_b   1.000
_cell.length_c   1.000
_cell.angle_alpha   90.00
_cell.angle_beta   90.00
_cell.angle_gamma   90.00
#
_symmetry.space_group_name_H-M   'P 1'
#
loop_
_entity.id
_entity.type
_entity.pdbx_description
1 polymer ?
#
loop_
_entity_poly.entity_id
_entity_poly.type
_entity_poly.pdbx_seq_one_letter_code
_entity_poly.pdbx_strand_id
1 'polypeptide(L)'
;MDSSEHSAPPRPTPEVGRRVEELLREQLEERGVNPRALLPEEISRGMECRIAPDNSMTYFWKGEAILHVTPEVRADSVLWRMFTRDDMPDMPSPDPADHV
;
A
#
# COMPACT_ATOMS: atom_id res chain seq x y z
N MET A 1 26.99 -7.84 -24.92
CA MET A 1 27.53 -7.94 -23.55
C MET A 1 26.41 -7.52 -22.62
N ASP A 2 26.09 -8.44 -21.73
CA ASP A 2 25.09 -8.45 -20.67
C ASP A 2 23.63 -8.09 -21.01
N SER A 3 22.91 -9.17 -21.35
CA SER A 3 21.49 -9.35 -21.08
C SER A 3 21.15 -8.70 -19.75
N SER A 4 20.32 -7.66 -19.79
CA SER A 4 19.74 -7.09 -18.58
C SER A 4 19.03 -8.20 -17.82
N GLU A 5 19.66 -8.74 -16.78
CA GLU A 5 19.00 -9.52 -15.74
C GLU A 5 17.99 -8.58 -15.07
N HIS A 6 16.84 -8.37 -15.73
CA HIS A 6 15.63 -7.92 -15.07
C HIS A 6 15.21 -9.08 -14.17
N SER A 7 15.89 -9.21 -13.03
CA SER A 7 15.42 -10.05 -11.94
C SER A 7 13.99 -9.61 -11.67
N ALA A 8 13.04 -10.54 -11.77
CA ALA A 8 11.63 -10.23 -11.57
C ALA A 8 11.44 -9.51 -10.23
N PRO A 9 10.55 -8.50 -10.16
CA PRO A 9 10.36 -7.76 -8.92
C PRO A 9 9.92 -8.73 -7.81
N PRO A 10 10.41 -8.53 -6.57
CA PRO A 10 10.22 -9.50 -5.50
C PRO A 10 8.75 -9.62 -5.14
N ARG A 11 8.31 -10.83 -4.80
CA ARG A 11 6.92 -11.09 -4.39
C ARG A 11 6.79 -11.10 -2.87
N PRO A 12 5.73 -10.50 -2.30
CA PRO A 12 5.51 -10.52 -0.87
C PRO A 12 5.22 -11.95 -0.40
N THR A 13 5.76 -12.30 0.78
CA THR A 13 5.47 -13.57 1.43
C THR A 13 4.09 -13.51 2.13
N PRO A 14 3.49 -14.65 2.50
CA PRO A 14 2.24 -14.66 3.27
C PRO A 14 2.33 -13.90 4.61
N GLU A 15 3.51 -13.87 5.23
CA GLU A 15 3.76 -13.12 6.47
C GLU A 15 3.67 -11.61 6.24
N VAL A 16 4.23 -11.12 5.12
CA VAL A 16 4.08 -9.73 4.68
C VAL A 16 2.61 -9.42 4.45
N GLY A 17 1.86 -10.31 3.77
CA GLY A 17 0.43 -10.15 3.54
C GLY A 17 -0.38 -10.01 4.84
N ARG A 18 -0.09 -10.84 5.85
CA ARG A 18 -0.73 -10.74 7.17
C ARG A 18 -0.43 -9.41 7.86
N ARG A 19 0.83 -8.97 7.82
CA ARG A 19 1.22 -7.71 8.46
C ARG A 19 0.58 -6.51 7.78
N VAL A 20 0.47 -6.53 6.45
CA VAL A 20 -0.27 -5.52 5.68
C VAL A 20 -1.73 -5.47 6.11
N GLU A 21 -2.40 -6.62 6.25
CA GLU A 21 -3.79 -6.67 6.70
C GLU A 21 -3.98 -6.10 8.12
N GLU A 22 -3.07 -6.39 9.05
CA GLU A 22 -3.07 -5.81 10.40
C GLU A 22 -2.99 -4.28 10.35
N LEU A 23 -2.01 -3.74 9.62
CA LEU A 23 -1.82 -2.30 9.48
C LEU A 23 -3.03 -1.62 8.84
N LEU A 24 -3.64 -2.23 7.82
CA LEU A 24 -4.86 -1.68 7.21
C LEU A 24 -5.99 -1.57 8.23
N ARG A 25 -6.17 -2.56 9.10
CA ARG A 25 -7.18 -2.47 10.17
C ARG A 25 -6.86 -1.36 11.17
N GLU A 26 -5.62 -1.28 11.63
CA GLU A 26 -5.15 -0.22 12.54
C GLU A 26 -5.43 1.18 11.94
N GLN A 27 -5.06 1.37 10.66
CA GLN A 27 -5.28 2.64 9.96
C GLN A 27 -6.75 3.01 9.77
N LEU A 28 -7.63 2.02 9.57
CA LEU A 28 -9.07 2.24 9.50
C LEU A 28 -9.65 2.60 10.87
N GLU A 29 -9.22 1.91 11.93
CA GLU A 29 -9.65 2.17 13.32
C GLU A 29 -9.25 3.59 13.77
N GLU A 30 -8.04 4.04 13.43
CA GLU A 30 -7.57 5.41 13.68
C GLU A 30 -8.44 6.49 12.99
N ARG A 31 -9.15 6.11 11.92
CA ARG A 31 -10.09 6.99 11.20
C ARG A 31 -11.53 6.88 11.72
N GLY A 32 -11.75 6.14 12.81
CA GLY A 32 -13.07 5.88 13.36
C GLY A 32 -13.91 4.90 12.52
N VAL A 33 -13.29 4.18 11.59
CA VAL A 33 -13.95 3.12 10.82
C VAL A 33 -13.76 1.81 11.57
N ASN A 34 -14.83 1.08 11.86
CA ASN A 34 -14.74 -0.25 12.46
C ASN A 34 -14.63 -1.33 11.36
N PRO A 35 -13.45 -1.91 11.11
CA PRO A 35 -13.26 -2.85 9.99
C PRO A 35 -14.07 -4.13 10.15
N ARG A 36 -14.38 -4.52 11.39
CA ARG A 36 -15.16 -5.73 11.70
C ARG A 36 -16.65 -5.56 11.44
N ALA A 37 -17.13 -4.32 11.35
CA ALA A 37 -18.51 -4.00 11.06
C ALA A 37 -18.76 -3.72 9.57
N LEU A 38 -17.69 -3.61 8.76
CA LEU A 38 -17.80 -3.37 7.33
C LEU A 38 -18.26 -4.63 6.60
N LEU A 39 -19.20 -4.46 5.68
CA LEU A 39 -19.57 -5.50 4.74
C LEU A 39 -18.48 -5.67 3.66
N PRO A 40 -18.33 -6.87 3.06
CA PRO A 40 -17.38 -7.09 1.97
C PRO A 40 -17.54 -6.10 0.81
N GLU A 41 -18.76 -5.70 0.49
CA GLU A 41 -19.08 -4.72 -0.57
C GLU A 41 -18.61 -3.30 -0.22
N GLU A 42 -18.62 -2.95 1.07
CA GLU A 42 -18.12 -1.66 1.53
C GLU A 42 -16.60 -1.62 1.49
N ILE A 43 -15.95 -2.72 1.84
CA ILE A 43 -14.50 -2.87 1.73
C ILE A 43 -14.09 -2.80 0.27
N SER A 44 -14.74 -3.54 -0.63
CA SER A 44 -14.36 -3.55 -2.05
C SER A 44 -14.57 -2.21 -2.75
N ARG A 45 -15.58 -1.44 -2.33
CA ARG A 45 -15.82 -0.08 -2.83
C ARG A 45 -14.87 0.97 -2.21
N GLY A 46 -14.50 0.77 -0.96
CA GLY A 46 -13.69 1.73 -0.20
C GLY A 46 -12.18 1.50 -0.35
N MET A 47 -11.74 0.27 -0.58
CA MET A 47 -10.34 -0.11 -0.61
C MET A 47 -9.83 -0.22 -2.05
N GLU A 48 -8.78 0.54 -2.37
CA GLU A 48 -8.06 0.44 -3.63
C GLU A 48 -6.59 0.09 -3.35
N CYS A 49 -6.01 -0.83 -4.11
CA CYS A 49 -4.59 -1.13 -4.05
C CYS A 49 -3.95 -0.83 -5.41
N ARG A 50 -2.98 0.09 -5.42
CA ARG A 50 -2.15 0.39 -6.59
C ARG A 50 -0.82 -0.31 -6.47
N ILE A 51 -0.47 -1.10 -7.47
CA ILE A 51 0.78 -1.85 -7.54
C ILE A 51 1.67 -1.20 -8.60
N ALA A 52 2.86 -0.76 -8.22
CA ALA A 52 3.83 -0.18 -9.14
C ALA A 52 4.73 -1.27 -9.78
N PRO A 53 5.51 -0.95 -10.83
CA PRO A 53 6.33 -1.93 -11.53
C PRO A 53 7.41 -2.63 -10.69
N ASP A 54 7.82 -2.02 -9.57
CA ASP A 54 8.76 -2.59 -8.60
C ASP A 54 8.10 -3.48 -7.54
N ASN A 55 6.80 -3.77 -7.69
CA ASN A 55 5.93 -4.42 -6.72
C ASN A 55 5.73 -3.64 -5.40
N SER A 56 6.05 -2.35 -5.34
CA SER A 56 5.52 -1.51 -4.28
C SER A 56 3.99 -1.43 -4.38
N MET A 57 3.33 -1.41 -3.23
CA MET A 57 1.87 -1.42 -3.11
C MET A 57 1.44 -0.22 -2.28
N THR A 58 0.51 0.57 -2.81
CA THR A 58 -0.11 1.67 -2.07
C THR A 58 -1.58 1.38 -1.90
N TYR A 59 -2.01 1.29 -0.65
CA TYR A 59 -3.40 1.07 -0.28
C TYR A 59 -4.08 2.39 0.03
N PHE A 60 -5.26 2.56 -0.55
CA PHE A 60 -6.11 3.73 -0.38
C PHE A 60 -7.42 3.32 0.25
N TRP A 61 -7.90 4.13 1.18
CA TRP A 61 -9.25 4.05 1.70
C TRP A 61 -10.04 5.29 1.30
N LYS A 62 -11.12 5.10 0.54
CA LYS A 62 -11.98 6.16 0.01
C LYS A 62 -11.20 7.28 -0.70
N GLY A 63 -10.13 6.90 -1.41
CA GLY A 63 -9.28 7.82 -2.17
C GLY A 63 -8.08 8.39 -1.39
N GLU A 64 -7.99 8.18 -0.08
CA GLU A 64 -6.85 8.62 0.72
C GLU A 64 -5.83 7.50 0.91
N ALA A 65 -4.55 7.79 0.69
CA ALA A 65 -3.48 6.83 0.96
C ALA A 65 -3.40 6.54 2.46
N ILE A 66 -3.46 5.27 2.84
CA ILE A 66 -3.42 4.85 4.25
C ILE A 66 -2.23 3.97 4.59
N LEU A 67 -1.66 3.28 3.59
CA LEU A 67 -0.52 2.39 3.78
C LEU A 67 0.28 2.28 2.48
N HIS A 68 1.58 2.54 2.55
CA HIS A 68 2.52 2.30 1.46
C HIS A 68 3.51 1.20 1.85
N VAL A 69 3.71 0.24 0.96
CA VAL A 69 4.51 -0.96 1.18
C VAL A 69 5.51 -1.07 0.04
N THR A 70 6.81 -0.98 0.32
CA THR A 70 7.86 -1.07 -0.70
C THR A 70 8.86 -2.18 -0.38
N PRO A 71 9.27 -2.97 -1.38
CA PRO A 71 10.38 -3.89 -1.20
C PRO A 71 11.71 -3.13 -1.14
N GLU A 72 12.56 -3.54 -0.21
CA GLU A 72 13.96 -3.14 -0.07
C GLU A 72 14.80 -4.39 -0.35
N VAL A 73 15.31 -4.48 -1.59
CA VAL A 73 16.13 -5.60 -2.04
C VAL A 73 17.54 -5.46 -1.46
N ARG A 74 17.99 -6.47 -0.70
CA ARG A 74 19.33 -6.61 -0.17
C ARG A 74 20.05 -7.76 -0.86
N ALA A 75 21.34 -7.92 -0.58
CA ALA A 75 22.20 -8.90 -1.24
C ALA A 75 21.72 -10.37 -1.06
N ASP A 76 21.02 -10.68 0.03
CA ASP A 76 20.59 -12.03 0.40
C ASP A 76 19.09 -12.15 0.72
N SER A 77 18.38 -11.03 0.77
CA SER A 77 17.03 -10.96 1.33
C SER A 77 16.24 -9.79 0.78
N VAL A 78 14.91 -9.84 0.93
CA VAL A 78 14.02 -8.73 0.61
C VAL A 78 13.30 -8.32 1.90
N LEU A 79 13.54 -7.09 2.34
CA LEU A 79 12.80 -6.50 3.45
C LEU A 79 11.60 -5.73 2.88
N TRP A 80 10.43 -5.88 3.48
CA TRP A 80 9.25 -5.10 3.09
C TRP A 80 9.05 -3.96 4.08
N ARG A 81 9.32 -2.73 3.63
CA ARG A 81 9.09 -1.54 4.45
C ARG A 81 7.64 -1.11 4.32
N MET A 82 7.05 -0.67 5.42
CA MET A 82 5.66 -0.28 5.51
C MET A 82 5.61 1.12 6.12
N PHE A 83 4.87 2.01 5.50
CA PHE A 83 4.72 3.41 5.90
C PHE A 83 3.23 3.69 6.03
N THR A 84 2.80 4.04 7.23
CA THR A 84 1.40 4.44 7.46
C THR A 84 1.20 5.89 7.02
N ARG A 85 -0.02 6.41 7.13
CA ARG A 85 -0.28 7.82 6.81
C ARG A 85 0.68 8.76 7.52
N ASP A 86 0.98 8.52 8.78
CA ASP A 86 1.80 9.43 9.58
C ASP A 86 3.28 9.38 9.17
N ASP A 87 3.70 8.31 8.47
CA ASP A 87 5.05 8.15 7.91
C ASP A 87 5.17 8.66 6.46
N MET A 88 4.04 8.86 5.77
CA MET A 88 4.03 9.35 4.40
C MET A 88 4.15 10.88 4.42
N PRO A 89 5.22 11.47 3.84
CA PRO A 89 5.24 12.92 3.65
C PRO A 89 4.02 13.28 2.82
N ASP A 90 3.27 14.32 3.22
CA ASP A 90 2.05 14.79 2.53
C ASP A 90 2.23 14.66 1.02
N MET A 91 1.74 13.56 0.44
CA MET A 91 1.68 13.46 -1.01
C MET A 91 0.70 14.55 -1.38
N PRO A 92 1.07 15.50 -2.27
CA PRO A 92 0.12 16.51 -2.68
C PRO A 92 -1.11 15.77 -3.20
N SER A 93 -2.24 15.99 -2.54
CA SER A 93 -3.54 15.63 -3.07
C SER A 93 -3.53 16.00 -4.55
N PRO A 94 -3.94 15.13 -5.48
CA PRO A 94 -4.08 15.55 -6.86
C PRO A 94 -5.00 16.76 -6.85
N ASP A 95 -4.44 17.94 -7.16
CA ASP A 95 -5.16 19.20 -7.16
C ASP A 95 -6.50 18.97 -7.87
N PRO A 96 -7.64 19.41 -7.29
CA PRO A 96 -8.88 19.39 -8.04
C PRO A 96 -8.62 20.22 -9.30
N ALA A 97 -8.68 19.55 -10.44
CA ALA A 97 -8.44 20.14 -11.75
C ALA A 97 -9.10 21.51 -11.82
N ASP A 98 -8.28 22.51 -12.14
CA ASP A 98 -8.69 23.86 -12.54
C ASP A 98 -9.84 23.73 -13.55
N HIS A 99 -11.07 23.86 -13.07
CA HIS A 99 -12.23 24.10 -13.92
C HIS A 99 -12.25 25.61 -14.21
N VAL A 100 -11.58 25.99 -15.29
CA VAL A 100 -11.80 27.24 -16.03
C VAL A 100 -12.61 26.95 -17.29
#